data_AF-A0A5D3BHI2-F1
#
_entry.id   AF-A0A5D3BHI2-F1
#
_cell.length_a   1.000
_cell.length_b   1.000
_cell.length_c   1.000
_cell.angle_alpha   90.00
_cell.angle_beta   90.00
_cell.angle_gamma   90.00
#
_symmetry.space_group_name_H-M   'P 1'
#
loop_
_entity.id
_entity.type
_entity.pdbx_description
1 polymer ?
#
loop_
_entity_poly.entity_id
_entity_poly.type
_entity_poly.pdbx_seq_one_letter_code
_entity_poly.pdbx_strand_id
1 'polypeptide(L)' 'MQRSSMMKEVPVVVVSSENVPTRINKCLEEGAEMFMLKPLKQSDVVKLKCHFMN' A
#
# COMPACT_ATOMS: atom_id res chain seq x y z
N MET A 1 -4.50 11.36 -0.83
CA MET A 1 -3.92 10.78 0.41
C MET A 1 -2.49 11.28 0.57
N GLN A 2 -2.29 12.58 0.74
CA GLN A 2 -0.95 13.11 1.01
C GLN A 2 -0.52 12.66 2.41
N ARG A 3 0.60 11.92 2.54
CA ARG A 3 1.15 11.60 3.87
C ARG A 3 1.45 12.90 4.62
N SER A 4 0.97 12.99 5.85
CA SER A 4 1.34 14.08 6.74
C SER A 4 2.81 13.95 7.15
N SER A 5 3.45 15.08 7.47
CA SER A 5 4.87 15.09 7.89
C SER A 5 5.13 14.21 9.10
N MET A 6 4.16 14.07 10.00
CA MET A 6 4.24 13.22 11.20
C MET A 6 4.15 11.72 10.90
N MET A 7 3.62 11.33 9.73
CA MET A 7 3.41 9.93 9.34
C MET A 7 4.39 9.49 8.26
N LYS A 8 5.40 10.29 7.94
CA LYS A 8 6.40 9.94 6.92
C LYS A 8 7.14 8.65 7.23
N GLU A 9 7.43 8.40 8.51
CA GLU A 9 8.18 7.23 8.98
C GLU A 9 7.32 5.96 9.10
N VAL A 10 6.00 6.07 9.09
CA VAL A 10 5.10 4.92 9.18
C VAL A 10 4.86 4.37 7.76
N PRO A 11 5.22 3.11 7.46
CA PRO A 11 4.95 2.55 6.16
C PRO A 11 3.45 2.32 5.96
N VAL A 12 2.90 2.85 4.87
CA VAL A 12 1.47 2.72 4.54
C VAL A 12 1.32 1.91 3.26
N VAL A 13 0.49 0.86 3.31
CA VAL A 13 0.06 0.08 2.15
C VAL A 13 -1.42 0.30 1.91
N VAL A 14 -1.81 0.53 0.66
CA VAL A 14 -3.21 0.66 0.27
C VAL A 14 -3.74 -0.69 -0.17
N VAL A 15 -4.87 -1.11 0.40
CA VAL A 15 -5.55 -2.35 0.00
C VAL A 15 -6.99 -2.04 -0.40
N SER A 16 -7.29 -2.17 -1.69
CA SER A 16 -8.59 -1.76 -2.26
C SER A 16 -9.14 -2.82 -3.22
N SER A 17 -10.46 -2.88 -3.39
CA SER A 17 -11.07 -3.68 -4.47
C SER A 17 -11.03 -2.94 -5.81
N GLU A 18 -10.61 -1.68 -5.81
CA GLU A 18 -10.59 -0.83 -6.98
C GLU A 18 -9.39 -1.10 -7.86
N ASN A 19 -9.64 -1.40 -9.13
CA ASN A 19 -8.63 -1.69 -10.14
C ASN A 19 -8.62 -0.63 -11.25
N VAL A 20 -8.38 0.63 -10.85
CA VAL A 20 -8.31 1.77 -11.78
C VAL A 20 -6.88 2.33 -11.79
N PRO A 21 -6.13 2.21 -12.90
CA PRO A 21 -4.70 2.55 -12.94
C PRO A 21 -4.37 3.97 -12.46
N THR A 22 -5.20 4.94 -12.80
CA THR A 22 -4.98 6.34 -12.40
C THR A 22 -5.07 6.54 -10.89
N ARG A 23 -5.97 5.80 -10.21
CA ARG A 23 -6.10 5.86 -8.74
C ARG A 23 -4.99 5.09 -8.04
N ILE A 24 -4.58 3.96 -8.60
CA ILE A 24 -3.43 3.18 -8.11
C ILE A 24 -2.16 4.04 -8.15
N ASN A 25 -1.87 4.64 -9.31
CA ASN A 25 -0.68 5.49 -9.48
C ASN A 25 -0.71 6.68 -8.54
N LYS A 26 -1.85 7.35 -8.41
CA LYS A 26 -2.01 8.47 -7.48
C LYS A 26 -1.71 8.06 -6.02
N CYS A 27 -2.18 6.90 -5.57
CA CYS A 27 -1.88 6.42 -4.22
C CYS A 27 -0.37 6.23 -4.00
N LEU A 28 0.35 5.70 -4.99
CA LEU A 28 1.80 5.53 -4.93
C LEU A 28 2.53 6.88 -4.92
N GLU A 29 2.15 7.79 -5.82
CA GLU A 29 2.71 9.16 -5.90
C GLU A 29 2.53 9.96 -4.60
N GLU A 30 1.40 9.76 -3.90
CA GLU A 30 1.10 10.44 -2.64
C GLU A 30 1.77 9.78 -1.42
N GLY A 31 2.54 8.71 -1.63
CA GLY A 31 3.40 8.10 -0.62
C GLY A 31 2.90 6.76 -0.07
N ALA A 32 2.02 6.03 -0.76
CA ALA A 32 1.80 4.62 -0.42
C ALA A 32 3.03 3.79 -0.84
N GLU A 33 3.49 2.89 0.03
CA GLU A 33 4.59 1.97 -0.27
C GLU A 33 4.18 0.95 -1.32
N MET A 34 2.93 0.52 -1.27
CA MET A 34 2.37 -0.47 -2.17
C MET A 34 0.86 -0.30 -2.29
N PHE A 35 0.31 -0.73 -3.43
CA PHE A 35 -1.11 -0.92 -3.64
C PHE A 35 -1.39 -2.41 -3.90
N MET A 36 -2.34 -2.99 -3.16
CA MET A 36 -2.76 -4.38 -3.32
C MET A 36 -4.26 -4.46 -3.60
N LEU A 37 -4.66 -5.38 -4.48
CA LEU A 37 -6.06 -5.63 -4.79
C LEU A 37 -6.69 -6.63 -3.83
N LYS A 38 -7.94 -6.38 -3.43
CA LYS A 38 -8.78 -7.36 -2.74
C LYS A 38 -9.44 -8.32 -3.74
N PRO A 39 -9.75 -9.57 -3.35
CA PRO A 39 -9.39 -10.20 -2.08
C PRO A 39 -7.90 -10.56 -2.04
N LEU A 40 -7.26 -10.32 -0.89
CA LEU A 40 -5.85 -10.66 -0.70
C LEU A 40 -5.65 -12.19 -0.68
N LYS A 41 -4.51 -12.63 -1.17
CA LYS A 41 -4.06 -14.03 -1.09
C LYS A 41 -3.09 -14.22 0.06
N GLN A 42 -2.91 -15.46 0.50
CA GLN A 42 -1.92 -15.80 1.54
C GLN A 42 -0.51 -15.33 1.16
N SER A 43 -0.16 -15.39 -0.13
CA SER A 43 1.10 -14.87 -0.67
C SER A 43 1.29 -13.38 -0.41
N ASP A 44 0.22 -12.59 -0.42
CA ASP A 44 0.30 -11.14 -0.21
C ASP A 44 0.58 -10.84 1.27
N VAL A 45 0.03 -11.64 2.19
CA VAL A 45 0.36 -11.57 3.63
C VAL A 45 1.82 -11.94 3.88
N VAL A 46 2.33 -12.97 3.22
CA VAL A 46 3.76 -13.34 3.33
C VAL A 46 4.65 -12.21 2.84
N LYS A 47 4.32 -11.59 1.70
CA LYS A 47 5.06 -10.41 1.20
C LYS A 47 5.06 -9.25 2.21
N LEU A 48 3.92 -8.94 2.82
CA LEU A 48 3.82 -7.89 3.85
C LEU A 48 4.71 -8.20 5.05
N LYS A 49 4.69 -9.46 5.53
CA LYS A 49 5.53 -9.88 6.65
C LYS A 49 7.01 -9.75 6.32
N CYS A 50 7.46 -10.27 5.17
CA CYS A 50 8.87 -10.18 4.77
C CYS A 50 9.34 -8.74 4.59
N HIS A 51 8.46 -7.82 4.19
CA HIS A 51 8.82 -6.45 3.88
C HIS A 51 8.79 -5.51 5.11
N PHE A 52 7.91 -5.77 6.09
CA PHE A 52 7.71 -4.87 7.24
C PHE A 52 7.95 -5.48 8.62
N MET A 53 8.04 -6.81 8.73
CA MET A 53 8.27 -7.50 10.00
C MET A 53 9.63 -8.19 9.94
N ASN A 54 10.68 -7.41 10.19
CA ASN A 54 12.02 -7.93 10.44
C ASN A 54 12.48 -7.54 11.85
#